data_AF-A0A8H5PEI7-F1
#
_entry.id   AF-A0A8H5PEI7-F1
#
_cell.length_a   1.000
_cell.length_b   1.000
_cell.length_c   1.000
_cell.angle_alpha   90.00
_cell.angle_beta   90.00
_cell.angle_gamma   90.00
#
_symmetry.space_group_name_H-M   'P 1'
#
loop_
_entity.id
_entity.type
_entity.pdbx_description
1 polymer ?
#
loop_
_entity_poly.entity_id
_entity_poly.type
_entity_poly.pdbx_seq_one_letter_code
_entity_poly.pdbx_strand_id
1 'polypeptide(L)' 'MKFSIITLSLVTFVTAVPVAQSGEISYGALNHDRIPCSVKGASAASCRPGAEANPYNRGCSAIEKCRGGIGNN' A
#
# COMPACT_ATOMS: atom_id res chain seq x y z
N MET A 1 -22.32 6.00 -43.24
CA MET A 1 -22.92 6.01 -41.88
C MET A 1 -22.49 4.87 -40.94
N LYS A 2 -21.96 3.72 -41.42
CA LYS A 2 -21.46 2.63 -40.53
C LYS A 2 -20.04 2.85 -39.93
N PHE A 3 -19.20 3.68 -40.54
CA PHE A 3 -17.82 3.91 -40.09
C PHE A 3 -17.69 4.77 -38.82
N SER A 4 -18.70 5.60 -38.51
CA SER A 4 -18.68 6.54 -37.38
C SER A 4 -18.94 5.88 -36.01
N ILE A 5 -19.48 4.67 -36.00
CA ILE A 5 -19.82 3.94 -34.76
C ILE A 5 -18.58 3.21 -34.23
N ILE A 6 -17.71 2.72 -35.14
CA ILE A 6 -16.48 2.01 -34.79
C ILE A 6 -15.45 2.97 -34.17
N THR A 7 -15.37 4.21 -34.69
CA THR A 7 -14.46 5.24 -34.16
C THR A 7 -14.88 5.75 -32.79
N LEU A 8 -16.18 5.80 -32.49
CA LEU A 8 -16.69 6.24 -31.18
C LEU A 8 -16.43 5.20 -30.07
N SER A 9 -16.41 3.90 -30.42
CA SER A 9 -16.18 2.80 -29.47
C SER A 9 -14.70 2.62 -29.06
N LEU A 10 -13.76 2.98 -29.94
CA LEU A 10 -12.32 2.91 -29.62
C LEU A 10 -11.86 4.08 -28.75
N VAL A 11 -12.47 5.26 -28.90
CA VAL A 11 -12.08 6.47 -28.14
C VAL A 11 -12.50 6.36 -26.66
N THR A 12 -13.57 5.64 -26.34
CA THR A 12 -14.01 5.45 -24.95
C THR A 12 -13.11 4.50 -24.16
N PHE A 13 -12.47 3.52 -24.80
CA PHE A 13 -11.58 2.55 -24.11
C PHE A 13 -10.23 3.14 -23.69
N VAL A 14 -9.74 4.20 -24.35
CA VAL A 14 -8.38 4.74 -24.10
C VAL A 14 -8.32 5.66 -22.87
N THR A 15 -9.45 6.19 -22.40
CA THR A 15 -9.47 7.22 -21.35
C THR A 15 -9.42 6.69 -19.91
N ALA A 16 -9.48 5.37 -19.70
CA ALA A 16 -9.54 4.76 -18.37
C ALA A 16 -8.22 4.13 -17.90
N VAL A 17 -7.06 4.54 -18.45
CA VAL A 17 -5.76 4.04 -17.99
C VAL A 17 -5.30 4.86 -16.78
N PRO A 18 -5.19 4.27 -15.57
CA PRO A 18 -4.61 4.98 -14.43
C PRO A 18 -3.11 5.21 -14.69
N VAL A 19 -2.69 6.47 -14.76
CA VAL A 19 -1.27 6.83 -14.77
C VAL A 19 -0.72 6.73 -13.35
N ALA A 20 0.50 6.22 -13.22
CA ALA A 20 1.19 6.26 -11.94
C ALA A 20 1.42 7.72 -11.52
N GLN A 21 0.99 8.08 -10.32
CA GLN A 21 1.22 9.41 -9.76
C GLN A 21 2.69 9.52 -9.37
N SER A 22 3.43 10.50 -9.91
CA SER A 22 4.82 10.74 -9.52
C SER A 22 4.86 11.25 -8.08
N GLY A 23 5.64 10.57 -7.23
CA GLY A 23 5.88 10.97 -5.85
C GLY A 23 7.39 11.10 -5.61
N GLU A 24 7.78 12.09 -4.80
CA GLU A 24 9.18 12.28 -4.43
C GLU A 24 9.53 11.43 -3.20
N ILE A 25 10.71 10.83 -3.23
CA ILE A 25 11.25 10.14 -2.05
C ILE A 25 11.77 11.21 -1.09
N SER A 26 11.23 11.25 0.13
CA SER A 26 11.73 12.16 1.17
C SER A 26 13.21 11.89 1.47
N TYR A 27 14.02 12.93 1.69
CA TYR A 27 15.41 12.79 2.16
C TYR A 27 15.55 11.88 3.38
N GLY A 28 14.51 11.80 4.20
CA GLY A 28 14.47 10.87 5.30
C GLY A 28 14.53 9.40 4.89
N ALA A 29 13.81 9.03 3.84
CA ALA A 29 13.78 7.66 3.33
C ALA A 29 15.11 7.23 2.70
N LEU A 30 15.99 8.19 2.34
CA LEU A 30 17.33 7.89 1.85
C LEU A 30 18.29 7.47 2.98
N ASN A 31 17.93 7.68 4.24
CA ASN A 31 18.75 7.30 5.39
C ASN A 31 18.37 5.88 5.84
N HIS A 32 19.34 4.96 5.80
CA HIS A 32 19.16 3.53 6.09
C HIS A 32 18.43 3.27 7.43
N ASP A 33 18.84 3.98 8.50
CA ASP A 33 18.35 3.72 9.85
C ASP A 33 17.29 4.74 10.32
N ARG A 34 16.70 5.53 9.41
CA ARG A 34 15.70 6.52 9.82
C ARG A 34 14.39 5.83 10.19
N ILE A 35 14.05 5.91 11.48
CA ILE A 35 12.77 5.46 12.00
C ILE A 35 11.83 6.68 12.13
N PRO A 36 10.66 6.71 11.48
CA PRO A 36 9.74 7.86 11.49
C PRO A 36 9.11 8.14 12.87
N CYS A 37 9.15 7.19 13.79
CA CYS A 37 8.72 7.36 15.17
C CYS A 37 9.58 6.53 16.11
N SER A 38 10.19 7.15 17.13
CA SER A 38 11.01 6.46 18.13
C SER A 38 10.18 5.80 19.25
N VAL A 39 8.88 6.07 19.31
CA VAL A 39 7.96 5.49 20.30
C VAL A 39 7.61 4.07 19.87
N LYS A 40 8.05 3.07 20.65
CA LYS A 40 7.73 1.67 20.37
C LYS A 40 6.22 1.43 20.45
N GLY A 41 5.70 0.69 19.47
CA GLY A 41 4.28 0.36 19.36
C GLY A 41 3.44 1.44 18.67
N ALA A 42 3.92 2.68 18.55
CA ALA A 42 3.18 3.72 17.82
C ALA A 42 3.35 3.55 16.30
N SER A 43 2.28 3.83 15.55
CA SER A 43 2.38 3.92 14.08
C SER A 43 3.02 5.24 13.67
N ALA A 44 3.64 5.29 12.48
CA ALA A 44 4.22 6.51 11.95
C ALA A 44 3.20 7.67 11.83
N ALA A 45 1.93 7.34 11.58
CA ALA A 45 0.84 8.32 11.51
C ALA A 45 0.38 8.84 12.89
N SER A 46 0.62 8.09 13.96
CA SER A 46 0.15 8.39 15.32
C SER A 46 1.29 8.32 16.33
N CYS A 47 2.36 9.08 16.12
CA CYS A 47 3.56 9.05 16.97
C CYS A 47 3.35 9.80 18.30
N ARG A 48 2.73 9.15 19.29
CA ARG A 48 2.54 9.68 20.65
C ARG A 48 2.58 8.55 21.70
N PRO A 49 2.97 8.85 22.95
CA PRO A 49 2.87 7.87 24.04
C PRO A 49 1.44 7.35 24.18
N GLY A 50 1.28 6.03 24.35
CA GLY A 50 -0.02 5.38 24.44
C GLY A 50 -0.83 5.33 23.14
N ALA A 51 -0.23 5.66 21.99
CA ALA A 51 -0.86 5.37 20.70
C ALA A 51 -1.01 3.86 20.52
N GLU A 52 -2.20 3.43 20.09
CA GLU A 52 -2.47 2.04 19.77
C GLU A 52 -1.61 1.61 18.57
N ALA A 53 -0.91 0.50 18.73
CA ALA A 53 -0.32 -0.20 17.61
C ALA A 53 -1.48 -0.73 16.76
N ASN A 54 -1.52 -0.41 15.46
CA ASN A 54 -2.40 -1.08 14.51
C ASN A 54 -1.61 -2.13 13.69
N PRO A 55 -1.13 -3.23 14.30
CA PRO A 55 -0.51 -4.30 13.56
C PRO A 55 -1.59 -5.01 12.74
N TYR A 56 -1.37 -5.13 11.43
CA TYR A 56 -2.22 -5.96 10.60
C TYR A 56 -2.02 -7.43 11.00
N ASN A 57 -3.11 -8.15 11.25
CA ASN A 57 -3.04 -9.59 11.47
C ASN A 57 -2.66 -10.27 10.15
N ARG A 58 -1.36 -10.48 9.92
CA ARG A 58 -0.89 -11.26 8.78
C ARG A 58 -1.11 -12.72 9.11
N GLY A 59 -2.09 -13.33 8.46
CA GLY A 59 -2.22 -14.78 8.49
C GLY A 59 -0.96 -15.43 7.92
N CYS A 60 -0.60 -16.61 8.42
CA CYS A 60 0.46 -17.39 7.81
C CYS A 60 -0.05 -18.01 6.50
N SER A 61 0.57 -17.68 5.37
CA SER A 61 0.35 -18.37 4.10
C SER A 61 1.14 -19.68 4.04
N ALA A 62 0.70 -20.61 3.19
CA ALA A 62 1.39 -21.88 3.00
C ALA A 62 2.86 -21.73 2.54
N ILE A 63 3.20 -20.60 1.90
CA ILE A 63 4.56 -20.29 1.45
C ILE A 63 5.45 -19.88 2.63
N GLU A 64 4.93 -19.17 3.63
CA GLU A 64 5.72 -18.70 4.78
C GLU A 64 6.10 -19.82 5.76
N LYS A 65 5.54 -21.03 5.62
CA LYS A 65 5.86 -22.23 6.43
C LYS A 65 5.93 -21.96 7.94
N CYS A 66 5.06 -21.12 8.49
CA CYS A 66 5.10 -20.81 9.92
C CYS A 66 4.73 -22.03 10.76
N ARG A 67 5.48 -22.26 11.84
CA ARG A 67 5.20 -23.32 12.82
C ARG A 67 4.05 -22.84 13.73
N GLY A 68 2.82 -23.02 13.26
CA GLY A 68 1.59 -22.55 13.92
C GLY A 68 0.82 -21.58 13.03
N GLY A 69 0.03 -22.11 12.10
CA GLY A 69 -0.89 -21.31 11.30
C GLY A 69 -1.91 -20.60 12.20
N ILE A 70 -2.28 -19.37 11.80
CA ILE A 70 -3.21 -18.42 12.45
C ILE A 70 -3.79 -18.95 13.76
N GLY A 71 -3.03 -18.77 14.85
CA GLY A 71 -3.53 -19.02 16.19
C GLY A 71 -4.60 -17.98 16.51
N ASN A 72 -5.85 -18.31 16.21
CA ASN A 72 -6.99 -17.68 16.87
C ASN A 72 -6.96 -18.16 18.32
N ASN A 73 -6.63 -17.26 19.26
CA ASN A 73 -7.31 -17.30 20.56
C ASN A 73 -8.66 -16.60 20.37
#